data_AF-A0A497AM14-F1
#
_entry.id   AF-A0A497AM14-F1
#
_cell.length_a   1.000
_cell.length_b   1.000
_cell.length_c   1.000
_cell.angle_alpha   90.00
_cell.angle_beta   90.00
_cell.angle_gamma   90.00
#
_symmetry.space_group_name_H-M   'P 1'
#
loop_
_entity.id
_entity.type
_entity.pdbx_description
1 polymer ?
#
loop_
_entity_poly.entity_id
_entity_poly.type
_entity_poly.pdbx_seq_one_letter_code
_entity_poly.pdbx_strand_id
1 'polypeptide(L)'
;MENSGITWIAGGAAVLAAIVIYVFFFLRARKVNLTRPESPDQKPEWMGTTPPPETVAAAQVDGEGIGLYDHDAGERLAAPFAEQIEDIIRARLSADPALAAIDVDLGTAPDGGLEIWVDGARYTDINALPDERLRQVFRQAIEEWDARE
;
A
#
# COMPACT_ATOMS: atom_id res chain seq x y z
N MET A 1 -39.05 40.74 -36.09
CA MET A 1 -38.60 39.35 -35.89
C MET A 1 -37.25 39.21 -36.56
N GLU A 2 -36.16 39.56 -35.86
CA GLU A 2 -34.85 39.64 -36.50
C GLU A 2 -33.72 39.44 -35.47
N ASN A 3 -33.79 38.40 -34.64
CA ASN A 3 -32.72 38.07 -33.68
C ASN A 3 -32.42 36.56 -33.61
N SER A 4 -33.27 35.71 -34.19
CA SER A 4 -33.13 34.26 -34.12
C SER A 4 -31.86 33.76 -34.83
N GLY A 5 -31.49 34.34 -35.98
CA GLY A 5 -30.27 33.97 -36.71
C GLY A 5 -28.98 34.24 -35.94
N ILE A 6 -28.91 35.36 -35.21
CA ILE A 6 -27.73 35.76 -34.44
C ILE A 6 -27.54 34.85 -33.21
N THR A 7 -28.63 34.46 -32.54
CA THR A 7 -28.57 33.51 -31.42
C THR A 7 -28.10 32.10 -31.83
N TRP A 8 -28.49 31.61 -33.00
CA TRP A 8 -28.01 30.30 -33.49
C TRP A 8 -26.51 30.34 -33.85
N ILE A 9 -26.03 31.46 -34.42
CA ILE A 9 -24.60 31.65 -34.74
C ILE A 9 -23.76 31.75 -33.46
N ALA A 10 -24.22 32.52 -32.47
CA ALA A 10 -23.52 32.66 -31.19
C ALA A 10 -23.50 31.33 -30.41
N GLY A 11 -24.61 30.58 -30.38
CA GLY A 11 -24.69 29.26 -29.77
C GLY A 11 -23.77 28.24 -30.46
N GLY A 12 -23.77 28.22 -31.80
CA GLY A 12 -22.87 27.34 -32.57
C GLY A 12 -21.39 27.63 -32.33
N ALA A 13 -21.02 28.91 -32.23
CA ALA A 13 -19.65 29.31 -31.93
C ALA A 13 -19.20 28.88 -30.52
N ALA A 14 -20.08 29.00 -29.52
CA ALA A 14 -19.77 28.57 -28.16
C ALA A 14 -19.56 27.05 -28.05
N VAL A 15 -20.40 26.26 -28.75
CA VAL A 15 -20.25 24.79 -28.79
C VAL A 15 -18.95 24.38 -29.47
N LEU A 16 -18.59 25.02 -30.59
CA LEU A 16 -17.31 24.77 -31.26
C LEU A 16 -16.12 25.11 -30.37
N ALA A 17 -16.16 26.23 -29.65
CA ALA A 17 -15.10 26.60 -28.71
C ALA A 17 -14.96 25.56 -27.59
N ALA A 18 -16.08 25.07 -27.03
CA ALA A 18 -16.06 24.03 -26.01
C ALA A 18 -15.48 22.70 -26.53
N ILE A 19 -15.80 22.31 -27.77
CA ILE A 19 -15.23 21.11 -28.40
C ILE A 19 -13.73 21.26 -28.60
N VAL A 20 -13.26 22.42 -29.07
CA VAL A 20 -11.82 22.68 -29.26
C VAL A 20 -11.08 22.61 -27.92
N ILE A 21 -11.64 23.21 -26.86
CA ILE A 21 -11.08 23.15 -25.51
C ILE A 21 -11.03 21.69 -25.02
N TYR A 22 -12.13 20.95 -25.17
CA TYR A 22 -12.20 19.54 -24.78
C TYR A 22 -11.15 18.68 -25.50
N VAL A 23 -11.04 18.82 -26.83
CA VAL A 23 -10.06 18.09 -27.64
C VAL A 23 -8.64 18.47 -27.23
N PHE A 24 -8.37 19.74 -26.96
CA PHE A 24 -7.07 20.19 -26.47
C PHE A 24 -6.71 19.52 -25.13
N PHE A 25 -7.61 19.52 -24.15
CA PHE A 25 -7.39 18.87 -22.86
C PHE A 25 -7.27 17.35 -23.00
N PHE A 26 -8.07 16.71 -23.84
CA PHE A 26 -8.01 15.27 -24.10
C PHE A 26 -6.66 14.86 -24.74
N LEU A 27 -6.20 15.60 -25.76
CA LEU A 27 -4.90 15.36 -26.39
C LEU A 27 -3.74 15.64 -25.44
N ARG A 28 -3.87 16.61 -24.52
CA ARG A 28 -2.86 16.91 -23.50
C ARG A 28 -2.82 15.85 -22.40
N ALA A 29 -3.97 15.37 -21.93
CA ALA A 29 -4.06 14.32 -20.92
C ALA A 29 -3.45 12.99 -21.40
N ARG A 30 -3.60 12.66 -22.69
CA ARG A 30 -2.98 11.47 -23.31
C ARG A 30 -1.45 11.50 -23.35
N LYS A 31 -0.81 12.65 -23.11
CA LYS A 31 0.65 12.78 -23.07
C LYS A 31 1.25 12.54 -21.68
N VAL A 32 0.42 12.32 -20.65
CA VAL A 32 0.91 12.10 -19.30
C VAL A 32 1.13 10.60 -19.09
N ASN A 33 2.39 10.18 -19.08
CA ASN A 33 2.77 8.83 -18.63
C ASN A 33 2.94 8.87 -17.11
N LEU A 34 2.02 8.25 -16.38
CA LEU A 34 2.07 8.14 -14.91
C LEU A 34 3.01 7.01 -14.42
N THR A 35 3.49 6.17 -15.33
CA THR A 35 4.16 4.90 -14.99
C THR A 35 5.58 4.79 -15.54
N ARG A 36 6.09 5.82 -16.23
CA ARG A 36 7.43 5.81 -16.82
C ARG A 36 8.18 7.09 -16.43
N PRO A 37 9.17 7.02 -15.53
CA PRO A 37 9.95 8.20 -15.17
C PRO A 37 10.79 8.68 -16.38
N GLU A 38 11.00 9.99 -16.51
CA GLU A 38 11.77 10.58 -17.63
C GLU A 38 13.27 10.25 -17.53
N SER A 39 13.76 9.94 -16.33
CA SER A 39 15.08 9.36 -16.08
C SER A 39 15.04 8.34 -14.94
N PRO A 40 15.91 7.32 -14.92
CA PRO A 40 16.02 6.35 -13.82
C PRO A 40 16.21 7.01 -12.44
N ASP A 41 16.82 8.19 -12.42
CA ASP A 41 17.16 8.95 -11.20
C ASP A 41 15.99 9.75 -10.61
N GLN A 42 14.80 9.73 -11.23
CA GLN A 42 13.59 10.38 -10.67
C GLN A 42 12.81 9.48 -9.70
N LYS A 43 13.10 8.17 -9.64
CA LYS A 43 12.52 7.32 -8.61
C LYS A 43 13.12 7.75 -7.27
N PRO A 44 12.31 8.12 -6.26
CA PRO A 44 12.83 8.31 -4.92
C PRO A 44 13.62 7.07 -4.47
N GLU A 45 14.67 7.24 -3.67
CA GLU A 45 15.53 6.12 -3.22
C GLU A 45 14.70 4.99 -2.59
N TRP A 46 13.66 5.33 -1.83
CA TRP A 46 12.74 4.38 -1.20
C TRP A 46 11.95 3.51 -2.20
N MET A 47 11.83 3.92 -3.46
CA MET A 47 11.22 3.07 -4.49
C MET A 47 12.23 2.14 -5.17
N GLY A 48 13.54 2.31 -4.92
CA GLY A 48 14.61 1.46 -5.46
C GLY A 48 14.94 0.26 -4.57
N THR A 49 14.50 0.27 -3.32
CA THR A 49 14.68 -0.85 -2.40
C THR A 49 13.69 -1.96 -2.75
N THR A 50 14.21 -3.18 -2.89
CA THR A 50 13.36 -4.37 -2.99
C THR A 50 12.77 -4.65 -1.62
N PRO A 51 11.46 -4.92 -1.50
CA PRO A 51 10.85 -5.31 -0.23
C PRO A 51 11.55 -6.53 0.38
N PRO A 52 11.38 -6.76 1.70
CA PRO A 52 11.82 -7.98 2.36
C PRO A 52 11.49 -9.24 1.54
N PRO A 53 12.39 -10.23 1.43
CA PRO A 53 12.11 -11.48 0.73
C PRO A 53 10.88 -12.21 1.26
N GLU A 54 10.54 -12.01 2.53
CA GLU A 54 9.35 -12.53 3.19
C GLU A 54 8.08 -11.94 2.56
N THR A 55 8.01 -10.62 2.40
CA THR A 55 6.92 -9.93 1.66
C THR A 55 6.86 -10.36 0.21
N VAL A 56 8.02 -10.53 -0.44
CA VAL A 56 8.06 -11.03 -1.82
C VAL A 56 7.55 -12.47 -1.93
N ALA A 57 7.78 -13.29 -0.90
CA ALA A 57 7.30 -14.66 -0.83
C ALA A 57 5.80 -14.73 -0.50
N ALA A 58 5.31 -13.90 0.44
CA ALA A 58 3.89 -13.76 0.78
C ALA A 58 3.08 -13.38 -0.47
N ALA A 59 3.42 -12.25 -1.11
CA ALA A 59 2.75 -11.82 -2.35
C ALA A 59 2.75 -12.88 -3.46
N GLN A 60 3.80 -13.71 -3.57
CA GLN A 60 3.83 -14.83 -4.53
C GLN A 60 2.87 -15.97 -4.18
N VAL A 61 2.69 -16.26 -2.89
CA VAL A 61 1.75 -17.28 -2.41
C VAL A 61 0.31 -16.84 -2.71
N ASP A 62 0.00 -15.57 -2.51
CA ASP A 62 -1.35 -15.02 -2.71
C ASP A 62 -1.64 -14.69 -4.18
N GLY A 63 -0.61 -14.74 -5.04
CA GLY A 63 -0.71 -14.45 -6.46
C GLY A 63 -0.87 -12.95 -6.75
N GLU A 64 -0.50 -12.11 -5.78
CA GLU A 64 -0.56 -10.67 -5.84
C GLU A 64 0.71 -10.08 -6.49
N GLY A 65 0.59 -8.83 -6.96
CA GLY A 65 1.76 -8.08 -7.42
C GLY A 65 2.52 -7.51 -6.23
N ILE A 66 3.85 -7.49 -6.27
CA ILE A 66 4.67 -6.89 -5.19
C ILE A 66 4.27 -5.42 -5.01
N GLY A 67 3.57 -5.13 -3.91
CA GLY A 67 3.02 -3.84 -3.55
C GLY A 67 3.57 -3.33 -2.21
N LEU A 68 3.36 -2.04 -1.95
CA LEU A 68 3.61 -1.45 -0.63
C LEU A 68 2.39 -1.58 0.29
N TYR A 69 1.25 -1.85 -0.31
CA TYR A 69 -0.01 -2.10 0.38
C TYR A 69 -0.31 -3.56 0.08
N ASP A 70 0.01 -4.40 1.04
CA ASP A 70 -0.48 -5.75 1.11
C ASP A 70 -1.68 -5.71 2.06
N HIS A 71 -2.83 -6.20 1.64
CA HIS A 71 -4.02 -6.27 2.49
C HIS A 71 -4.84 -7.45 2.05
N ASP A 72 -4.71 -8.57 2.77
CA ASP A 72 -5.49 -9.75 2.48
C ASP A 72 -6.90 -9.65 3.04
N ALA A 73 -7.81 -10.39 2.40
CA ALA A 73 -9.19 -10.46 2.81
C ALA A 73 -9.32 -11.11 4.21
N GLY A 74 -9.49 -10.29 5.24
CA GLY A 74 -9.64 -10.72 6.63
C GLY A 74 -8.66 -10.03 7.58
N GLU A 75 -7.63 -9.39 7.04
CA GLU A 75 -6.58 -8.72 7.80
C GLU A 75 -7.00 -7.35 8.31
N ARG A 76 -6.33 -6.89 9.36
CA ARG A 76 -6.42 -5.51 9.80
C ARG A 76 -5.66 -4.60 8.86
N LEU A 77 -6.14 -3.36 8.78
CA LEU A 77 -5.41 -2.34 8.05
C LEU A 77 -4.20 -1.92 8.88
N ALA A 78 -3.00 -2.23 8.42
CA ALA A 78 -1.77 -1.73 9.01
C ALA A 78 -1.09 -0.68 8.12
N ALA A 79 -0.07 -0.03 8.68
CA ALA A 79 0.81 0.80 7.89
C ALA A 79 1.72 -0.09 7.03
N PRO A 80 2.16 0.35 5.84
CA PRO A 80 3.01 -0.45 4.93
C PRO A 80 4.25 -1.11 5.56
N PHE A 81 4.86 -0.48 6.56
CA PHE A 81 6.02 -1.05 7.27
C PHE A 81 5.60 -2.09 8.31
N ALA A 82 4.41 -1.95 8.90
CA ALA A 82 3.86 -2.92 9.83
C ALA A 82 3.51 -4.22 9.10
N GLU A 83 2.90 -4.14 7.92
CA GLU A 83 2.65 -5.32 7.05
C GLU A 83 3.96 -6.08 6.76
N GLN A 84 5.03 -5.38 6.38
CA GLN A 84 6.33 -6.02 6.14
C GLN A 84 6.93 -6.68 7.39
N ILE A 85 6.77 -6.06 8.56
CA ILE A 85 7.22 -6.66 9.83
C ILE A 85 6.37 -7.89 10.16
N GLU A 86 5.07 -7.84 9.88
CA GLU A 86 4.15 -8.96 10.04
C GLU A 86 4.54 -10.16 9.19
N ASP A 87 4.91 -9.95 7.92
CA ASP A 87 5.41 -11.02 7.05
C ASP A 87 6.63 -11.72 7.65
N ILE A 88 7.58 -10.93 8.17
CA ILE A 88 8.78 -11.45 8.83
C ILE A 88 8.39 -12.25 10.07
N ILE A 89 7.42 -11.78 10.86
CA ILE A 89 6.90 -12.48 12.04
C ILE A 89 6.25 -13.81 11.62
N ARG A 90 5.31 -13.80 10.68
CA ARG A 90 4.59 -14.99 10.19
C ARG A 90 5.56 -16.03 9.60
N ALA A 91 6.57 -15.58 8.84
CA ALA A 91 7.63 -16.45 8.32
C ALA A 91 8.42 -17.13 9.46
N ARG A 92 8.74 -16.40 10.54
CA ARG A 92 9.43 -16.96 11.71
C ARG A 92 8.55 -17.90 12.53
N LEU A 93 7.27 -17.57 12.71
CA LEU A 93 6.31 -18.41 13.42
C LEU A 93 6.11 -19.73 12.70
N SER A 94 5.93 -19.71 11.38
CA SER A 94 5.78 -20.93 10.58
C SER A 94 7.03 -21.82 10.58
N ALA A 95 8.22 -21.24 10.78
CA ALA A 95 9.48 -21.98 10.90
C ALA A 95 9.70 -22.62 12.29
N ASP A 96 9.03 -22.13 13.35
CA ASP A 96 9.10 -22.70 14.70
C ASP A 96 7.89 -23.60 14.98
N PRO A 97 8.07 -24.94 15.09
CA PRO A 97 6.96 -25.86 15.34
C PRO A 97 6.16 -25.57 16.62
N ALA A 98 6.76 -24.89 17.61
CA ALA A 98 6.07 -24.54 18.85
C ALA A 98 5.15 -23.31 18.70
N LEU A 99 5.36 -22.50 17.66
CA LEU A 99 4.64 -21.25 17.42
C LEU A 99 3.83 -21.26 16.13
N ALA A 100 4.03 -22.24 15.25
CA ALA A 100 3.39 -22.33 13.93
C ALA A 100 1.85 -22.37 13.94
N ALA A 101 1.23 -22.62 15.10
CA ALA A 101 -0.22 -22.61 15.28
C ALA A 101 -0.77 -21.26 15.77
N ILE A 102 0.10 -20.29 16.08
CA ILE A 102 -0.28 -18.97 16.56
C ILE A 102 -0.61 -18.09 15.36
N ASP A 103 -1.79 -17.50 15.38
CA ASP A 103 -2.23 -16.51 14.41
C ASP A 103 -1.84 -15.10 14.87
N VAL A 104 -1.20 -14.32 14.00
CA VAL A 104 -0.73 -12.97 14.28
C VAL A 104 -1.13 -12.02 13.17
N ASP A 105 -1.71 -10.89 13.56
CA ASP A 105 -2.18 -9.81 12.69
C ASP A 105 -1.84 -8.45 13.33
N LEU A 106 -1.30 -7.50 12.56
CA LEU A 106 -0.96 -6.15 12.99
C LEU A 106 -1.98 -5.16 12.44
N GLY A 107 -2.35 -4.19 13.28
CA GLY A 107 -3.29 -3.14 12.90
C GLY A 107 -2.76 -1.76 13.22
N THR A 108 -3.30 -0.76 12.54
CA THR A 108 -3.15 0.64 12.92
C THR A 108 -4.41 1.09 13.66
N ALA A 109 -4.24 1.50 14.92
CA ALA A 109 -5.31 2.06 15.74
C ALA A 109 -5.78 3.42 15.19
N PRO A 110 -6.99 3.90 15.56
CA PRO A 110 -7.51 5.20 15.08
C PRO A 110 -6.64 6.42 15.46
N ASP A 111 -5.81 6.29 16.48
CA ASP A 111 -4.84 7.32 16.91
C ASP A 111 -3.48 7.19 16.19
N GLY A 112 -3.33 6.22 15.28
CA GLY A 112 -2.09 5.91 14.58
C GLY A 112 -1.14 4.98 15.35
N GLY A 113 -1.54 4.48 16.52
CA GLY A 113 -0.75 3.51 17.28
C GLY A 113 -0.75 2.10 16.68
N LEU A 114 0.18 1.26 17.12
CA LEU A 114 0.23 -0.15 16.76
C LEU A 114 -0.80 -0.97 17.56
N GLU A 115 -1.55 -1.81 16.87
CA GLU A 115 -2.30 -2.91 17.47
C GLU A 115 -1.65 -4.24 17.09
N ILE A 116 -1.48 -5.12 18.07
CA ILE A 116 -0.97 -6.48 17.87
C ILE A 116 -2.10 -7.44 18.22
N TRP A 117 -2.52 -8.26 17.28
CA TRP A 117 -3.54 -9.28 17.50
C TRP A 117 -2.87 -10.65 17.49
N VAL A 118 -3.14 -11.44 18.53
CA VAL A 118 -2.62 -12.81 18.68
C VAL A 118 -3.78 -13.72 19.03
N ASP A 119 -4.10 -14.69 18.17
CA ASP A 119 -5.26 -15.57 18.32
C ASP A 119 -6.57 -14.79 18.63
N GLY A 120 -6.73 -13.63 18.01
CA GLY A 120 -7.87 -12.72 18.22
C GLY A 120 -7.83 -11.87 19.49
N ALA A 121 -6.82 -12.01 20.35
CA ALA A 121 -6.60 -11.14 21.50
C ALA A 121 -5.74 -9.93 21.12
N ARG A 122 -6.20 -8.72 21.50
CA ARG A 122 -5.53 -7.45 21.16
C ARG A 122 -4.58 -6.98 22.25
N TYR A 123 -3.40 -6.55 21.83
CA TYR A 123 -2.34 -5.94 22.63
C TYR A 123 -1.88 -4.64 21.95
N THR A 124 -1.34 -3.71 22.74
CA THR A 124 -0.82 -2.43 22.24
C THR A 124 0.68 -2.28 22.51
N ASP A 125 1.31 -3.31 23.06
CA ASP A 125 2.73 -3.32 23.43
C ASP A 125 3.25 -4.76 23.33
N ILE A 126 4.43 -4.94 22.74
CA ILE A 126 5.10 -6.24 22.63
C ILE A 126 5.31 -6.85 24.03
N ASN A 127 5.62 -6.05 25.04
CA ASN A 127 5.82 -6.51 26.41
C ASN A 127 4.56 -7.06 27.07
N ALA A 128 3.37 -6.74 26.53
CA ALA A 128 2.10 -7.26 27.01
C ALA A 128 1.78 -8.66 26.46
N LEU A 129 2.54 -9.17 25.49
CA LEU A 129 2.33 -10.49 24.91
C LEU A 129 2.63 -11.61 25.94
N PRO A 130 1.81 -12.66 26.01
CA PRO A 130 1.90 -13.66 27.07
C PRO A 130 3.13 -14.55 26.96
N ASP A 131 3.57 -14.90 25.73
CA ASP A 131 4.70 -15.80 25.48
C ASP A 131 6.00 -15.01 25.27
N GLU A 132 7.04 -15.36 26.02
CA GLU A 132 8.37 -14.75 25.86
C GLU A 132 8.98 -15.04 24.49
N ARG A 133 8.80 -16.24 23.93
CA ARG A 133 9.27 -16.58 22.59
C ARG A 133 8.62 -15.70 21.54
N LEU A 134 7.31 -15.48 21.66
CA LEU A 134 6.59 -14.59 20.76
C LEU A 134 7.13 -13.15 20.86
N ARG A 135 7.39 -12.66 22.09
CA ARG A 135 8.04 -11.35 22.29
C ARG A 135 9.40 -11.26 21.61
N GLN A 136 10.20 -12.32 21.68
CA GLN A 136 11.51 -12.37 21.03
C GLN A 136 11.37 -12.38 19.50
N VAL A 137 10.42 -13.13 18.94
CA VAL A 137 10.14 -13.14 17.49
C VAL A 137 9.82 -11.73 17.00
N PHE A 138 8.92 -11.02 17.69
CA PHE A 138 8.58 -9.62 17.34
C PHE A 138 9.80 -8.70 17.38
N ARG A 139 10.59 -8.74 18.45
CA ARG A 139 11.79 -7.90 18.58
C ARG A 139 12.78 -8.16 17.46
N GLN A 140 13.03 -9.42 17.17
CA GLN A 140 13.98 -9.80 16.11
C GLN A 140 13.46 -9.46 14.71
N ALA A 141 12.15 -9.53 14.47
CA ALA A 141 11.56 -9.11 13.21
C ALA A 141 11.72 -7.60 12.98
N ILE A 142 11.50 -6.80 14.03
CA ILE A 142 11.71 -5.34 13.98
C ILE A 142 13.19 -5.01 13.75
N GLU A 143 14.10 -5.66 14.49
CA GLU A 143 15.55 -5.47 14.31
C GLU A 143 16.01 -5.86 12.89
N GLU A 144 15.44 -6.93 12.33
CA GLU A 144 15.75 -7.38 10.98
C GLU A 144 15.23 -6.41 9.91
N TRP A 145 14.02 -5.88 10.08
CA TRP A 145 13.47 -4.87 9.20
C TRP A 145 14.29 -3.57 9.25
N ASP A 146 14.60 -3.08 10.46
CA ASP A 146 15.38 -1.86 10.68
C ASP A 146 16.82 -1.96 10.12
N ALA A 147 17.41 -3.17 10.10
CA ALA A 147 18.72 -3.40 9.51
C ALA A 147 18.74 -3.39 7.96
N ARG A 148 17.57 -3.42 7.32
CA ARG A 148 17.39 -3.45 5.86
C ARG A 148 17.03 -2.07 5.28
N GLU A 149 16.59 -1.13 6.13
CA GLU A 149 16.39 0.29 5.82
C GLU A 149 17.67 1.11 6.04
#